data_AF-A0A945A9T8-F1
#
_entry.id   AF-A0A945A9T8-F1
#
_cell.length_a   1.000
_cell.length_b   1.000
_cell.length_c   1.000
_cell.angle_alpha   90.00
_cell.angle_beta   90.00
_cell.angle_gamma   90.00
#
_symmetry.space_group_name_H-M   'P 1'
#
loop_
_entity.id
_entity.type
_entity.pdbx_description
1 polymer ?
#
loop_
_entity_poly.entity_id
_entity_poly.type
_entity_poly.pdbx_seq_one_letter_code
_entity_poly.pdbx_strand_id
1 'polypeptide(L)'
;MNPAIQLSRDVALDKLKPSKSDLEHGLELHKNALVIESYGLGLGAPVDPDRLNEAIEAGASDRELQDLSEDMRMTRWATVPKLTQEYQEA
;
A
#
# COMPACT_ATOMS: atom_id res chain seq x y z
N MET A 1 14.13 -11.33 5.43
CA MET A 1 12.69 -11.01 5.39
C MET A 1 12.50 -9.70 6.14
N ASN A 2 11.60 -8.81 5.69
CA ASN A 2 11.27 -7.57 6.43
C ASN A 2 10.89 -7.94 7.89
N PRO A 3 11.41 -7.25 8.93
CA PRO A 3 11.11 -7.55 10.33
C PRO A 3 9.61 -7.56 10.68
N ALA A 4 8.81 -6.69 10.08
CA ALA A 4 7.36 -6.66 10.28
C ALA A 4 6.67 -7.90 9.68
N ILE A 5 7.15 -8.37 8.51
CA ILE A 5 6.68 -9.61 7.88
C ILE A 5 7.07 -10.83 8.73
N GLN A 6 8.28 -10.83 9.29
CA GLN A 6 8.73 -11.87 10.21
C GLN A 6 7.88 -11.92 11.47
N LEU A 7 7.66 -10.79 12.12
CA LEU A 7 6.80 -10.69 13.30
C LEU A 7 5.38 -11.19 13.02
N SER A 8 4.79 -10.74 11.91
CA SER A 8 3.44 -11.14 11.50
C SER A 8 3.34 -12.65 11.27
N ARG A 9 4.35 -13.23 10.60
CA ARG A 9 4.45 -14.68 10.39
C ARG A 9 4.55 -15.44 11.70
N ASP A 10 5.41 -15.00 12.62
CA ASP A 10 5.62 -15.68 13.89
C ASP A 10 4.36 -15.64 14.77
N VAL A 11 3.68 -14.48 14.83
CA VAL A 11 2.39 -14.34 15.53
C VAL A 11 1.32 -15.24 14.93
N ALA A 12 1.24 -15.34 13.60
CA ALA A 12 0.28 -16.21 12.93
C ALA A 12 0.56 -17.69 13.22
N LEU A 13 1.82 -18.13 13.15
CA LEU A 13 2.21 -19.50 13.45
C LEU A 13 1.90 -19.89 14.90
N ASP A 14 2.15 -19.00 15.86
CA ASP A 14 1.83 -19.23 17.28
C ASP A 14 0.32 -19.35 17.52
N LYS A 15 -0.49 -18.52 16.86
CA LYS A 15 -1.95 -18.55 17.01
C LYS A 15 -2.61 -19.74 16.30
N LEU A 16 -2.19 -20.02 15.07
CA LEU A 16 -2.84 -21.02 14.21
C LEU A 16 -2.33 -22.43 14.46
N LYS A 17 -1.09 -22.57 14.93
CA LYS A 17 -0.43 -23.86 15.23
C LYS A 17 -0.64 -24.92 14.14
N PRO A 18 -0.38 -24.60 12.86
CA PRO A 18 -0.58 -25.56 11.78
C PRO A 18 0.33 -26.77 11.98
N SER A 19 -0.11 -27.94 11.51
CA SER A 19 0.79 -29.07 11.40
C SER A 19 1.86 -28.80 10.33
N LYS A 20 2.93 -29.60 10.34
CA LYS A 20 3.96 -29.52 9.30
C LYS A 20 3.36 -29.74 7.90
N SER A 21 2.45 -30.69 7.75
CA SER A 21 1.79 -30.97 6.47
C SER A 21 0.90 -29.82 6.00
N ASP A 22 0.18 -29.15 6.90
CA ASP A 22 -0.64 -27.99 6.54
C ASP A 22 0.24 -26.84 6.03
N LEU A 23 1.37 -26.60 6.69
CA LEU A 23 2.31 -25.55 6.30
C LEU A 23 2.96 -25.85 4.96
N GLU A 24 3.41 -27.09 4.74
CA GLU A 24 4.04 -27.52 3.48
C GLU A 24 3.04 -27.42 2.32
N HIS A 25 1.82 -27.91 2.50
CA HIS A 25 0.79 -27.85 1.48
C HIS A 25 0.34 -26.40 1.19
N GLY A 26 0.17 -25.56 2.22
CA GLY A 26 -0.16 -24.14 2.04
C GLY A 26 0.92 -23.38 1.26
N LEU A 27 2.20 -23.65 1.53
CA LEU A 27 3.32 -23.06 0.82
C LEU A 27 3.44 -23.57 -0.63
N GLU A 28 3.15 -24.85 -0.86
CA GLU A 28 3.05 -25.43 -2.21
C GLU A 28 1.97 -24.72 -3.03
N LEU A 29 0.77 -24.55 -2.47
CA LEU A 29 -0.33 -23.84 -3.14
C LEU A 29 0.05 -22.41 -3.47
N HIS A 30 0.66 -21.69 -2.53
CA HIS A 30 1.13 -20.32 -2.74
C HIS A 30 2.16 -20.24 -3.87
N LYS A 31 3.14 -21.16 -3.89
CA LYS A 31 4.17 -21.22 -4.94
C LYS A 31 3.58 -21.46 -6.34
N ASN A 32 2.52 -22.24 -6.44
CA ASN A 32 1.87 -22.58 -7.71
C ASN A 32 0.75 -21.61 -8.12
N ALA A 33 0.44 -20.61 -7.28
CA ALA A 33 -0.57 -19.61 -7.57
C ALA A 33 -0.04 -18.53 -8.52
N LEU A 34 -0.82 -18.17 -9.53
CA LEU A 34 -0.63 -16.92 -10.26
C LEU A 34 -1.35 -15.80 -9.49
N VAL A 35 -0.59 -14.97 -8.79
CA VAL A 35 -1.15 -13.80 -8.09
C VAL A 35 -1.18 -12.63 -9.07
N ILE A 36 -2.40 -12.17 -9.39
CA ILE A 36 -2.60 -10.94 -10.17
C ILE A 36 -2.98 -9.84 -9.18
N GLU A 37 -2.01 -8.99 -8.85
CA GLU A 37 -2.26 -7.79 -8.05
C GLU A 37 -2.81 -6.69 -8.96
N SER A 38 -4.12 -6.47 -8.90
CA SER A 38 -4.83 -5.49 -9.73
C SER A 38 -4.98 -4.12 -9.07
N TYR A 39 -4.66 -3.97 -7.79
CA TYR A 39 -4.81 -2.75 -7.00
C TYR A 39 -3.50 -1.99 -6.81
N GLY A 40 -2.79 -1.79 -7.93
CA GLY A 40 -1.64 -0.90 -8.04
C GLY A 40 -0.42 -1.40 -7.28
N LEU A 41 0.77 -1.14 -7.82
CA LEU A 41 1.95 -1.01 -6.97
C LEU A 41 1.52 -0.04 -5.85
N GLY A 42 1.63 -0.41 -4.57
CA GLY A 42 1.14 0.34 -3.39
C GLY A 42 1.80 1.71 -3.16
N LEU A 43 2.06 2.43 -4.23
CA LEU A 43 2.67 3.74 -4.40
C LEU A 43 1.65 4.88 -4.33
N GLY A 44 0.37 4.60 -4.06
CA GLY A 44 -0.66 5.63 -3.97
C GLY A 44 -0.55 6.41 -2.68
N ALA A 45 0.04 7.60 -2.72
CA ALA A 45 0.04 8.50 -1.58
C ALA A 45 -1.37 9.07 -1.31
N PRO A 46 -1.72 9.41 -0.06
CA PRO A 46 -2.96 10.13 0.21
C PRO A 46 -2.96 11.49 -0.49
N VAL A 47 -4.14 12.03 -0.80
CA VAL A 47 -4.28 13.42 -1.27
C VAL A 47 -4.19 14.40 -0.10
N ASP A 48 -3.93 15.66 -0.42
CA ASP A 48 -3.98 16.77 0.54
C ASP A 48 -5.37 17.42 0.49
N PRO A 49 -6.21 17.24 1.52
CA PRO A 49 -7.58 17.74 1.48
C PRO A 49 -7.64 19.27 1.48
N ASP A 50 -6.69 19.95 2.14
CA ASP A 50 -6.70 21.41 2.21
C ASP A 50 -6.37 21.99 0.84
N ARG A 51 -5.33 21.47 0.18
CA ARG A 51 -4.94 21.90 -1.17
C ARG A 51 -5.99 21.56 -2.24
N LEU A 52 -6.76 20.50 -2.05
CA LEU A 52 -7.92 20.19 -2.92
C LEU A 52 -9.07 21.17 -2.69
N ASN A 53 -9.41 21.47 -1.43
CA ASN A 53 -10.46 22.43 -1.09
C ASN A 53 -10.14 23.83 -1.61
N GLU A 54 -8.90 24.29 -1.46
CA GLU A 54 -8.43 25.56 -2.01
C GLU A 54 -8.62 25.63 -3.55
N ALA A 55 -8.30 24.55 -4.26
CA ALA A 55 -8.49 24.49 -5.71
C ALA A 55 -9.97 24.52 -6.11
N ILE A 56 -10.83 23.85 -5.33
CA ILE A 56 -12.29 23.89 -5.53
C ILE A 56 -12.82 25.31 -5.31
N GLU A 57 -12.41 25.97 -4.23
CA GLU A 57 -12.82 27.34 -3.91
C GLU A 57 -12.33 28.36 -4.95
N ALA A 58 -11.17 28.10 -5.55
CA ALA A 58 -10.63 28.88 -6.66
C ALA A 58 -11.36 28.64 -8.00
N GLY A 59 -12.31 27.70 -8.06
CA GLY A 59 -13.10 27.40 -9.25
C GLY A 59 -12.37 26.52 -10.27
N ALA A 60 -11.43 25.68 -9.82
CA ALA A 60 -10.77 24.70 -10.68
C ALA A 60 -11.79 23.78 -11.37
N SER A 61 -11.52 23.46 -12.64
CA SER A 61 -12.32 22.51 -13.41
C SER A 61 -12.14 21.07 -12.91
N ASP A 62 -13.08 20.20 -13.25
CA ASP A 62 -12.99 18.77 -12.94
C ASP A 62 -11.67 18.14 -13.43
N ARG A 63 -11.16 18.60 -14.57
CA ARG A 63 -9.90 18.12 -15.15
C ARG A 63 -8.70 18.57 -14.33
N GLU A 64 -8.68 19.82 -13.88
CA GLU A 64 -7.60 20.34 -13.02
C GLU A 64 -7.62 19.66 -11.64
N LEU A 65 -8.80 19.38 -11.09
CA LEU A 65 -8.95 18.63 -9.85
C LEU A 65 -8.49 17.18 -10.01
N GLN A 66 -8.79 16.55 -11.15
CA GLN A 66 -8.28 15.23 -11.50
C GLN A 66 -6.74 15.25 -11.54
N ASP A 67 -6.15 16.11 -12.37
CA ASP A 67 -4.69 16.21 -12.55
C ASP A 67 -3.99 16.48 -11.19
N LEU A 68 -4.56 17.37 -10.36
CA LEU A 68 -4.06 17.67 -9.03
C LEU A 68 -4.11 16.44 -8.10
N SER A 69 -5.22 15.72 -8.10
CA SER A 69 -5.38 14.53 -7.26
C SER A 69 -4.49 13.36 -7.72
N GLU A 70 -4.25 13.23 -9.03
CA GLU A 70 -3.38 12.23 -9.62
C GLU A 70 -1.91 12.53 -9.29
N ASP A 71 -1.45 13.77 -9.49
CA ASP A 71 -0.11 14.19 -9.07
C ASP A 71 0.13 13.86 -7.60
N MET A 72 -0.82 14.23 -6.72
CA MET A 72 -0.70 13.95 -5.30
C MET A 72 -0.55 12.46 -5.00
N ARG A 73 -1.38 11.62 -5.63
CA ARG A 73 -1.33 10.15 -5.44
C ARG A 73 -0.03 9.56 -5.95
N MET A 74 0.50 10.09 -7.04
CA MET A 74 1.67 9.52 -7.73
C MET A 74 3.00 9.98 -7.14
N THR A 75 3.08 11.16 -6.53
CA THR A 75 4.37 11.79 -6.19
C THR A 75 4.56 12.15 -4.70
N ARG A 76 3.51 12.27 -3.89
CA ARG A 76 3.66 12.75 -2.50
C ARG A 76 4.47 11.84 -1.60
N TRP A 77 4.49 10.53 -1.84
CA TRP A 77 5.38 9.60 -1.11
C TRP A 77 6.87 9.89 -1.36
N ALA A 78 7.23 10.56 -2.46
CA ALA A 78 8.61 10.95 -2.76
C ALA A 78 8.99 12.34 -2.23
N THR A 79 8.00 13.21 -2.00
CA THR A 79 8.23 14.64 -1.69
C THR A 79 7.78 15.05 -0.29
N VAL A 80 6.94 14.27 0.37
CA VAL A 80 6.49 14.50 1.74
C VAL A 80 7.23 13.57 2.69
N PRO A 81 8.15 14.07 3.55
CA PRO A 81 9.04 13.23 4.34
C PRO A 81 8.33 12.17 5.20
N LYS A 82 7.18 12.50 5.79
CA LYS A 82 6.37 11.56 6.57
C LYS A 82 5.87 10.40 5.70
N LEU A 83 5.38 10.69 4.51
CA LEU A 83 4.89 9.67 3.58
C LEU A 83 6.03 8.85 2.98
N THR A 84 7.20 9.46 2.78
CA THR A 84 8.43 8.74 2.39
C THR A 84 8.83 7.72 3.46
N GLN A 85 8.77 8.11 4.74
CA GLN A 85 9.07 7.19 5.84
C GLN A 85 8.08 6.03 5.89
N GLU A 86 6.77 6.32 5.86
CA GLU A 86 5.72 5.28 5.84
C GLU A 86 5.93 4.29 4.68
N TYR A 87 6.28 4.79 3.49
CA TYR A 87 6.57 3.95 2.33
C TYR A 87 7.81 3.07 2.51
N GLN A 88 8.86 3.55 3.17
CA GLN A 88 10.08 2.78 3.41
C GLN A 88 9.92 1.70 4.48
N GLU A 89 8.94 1.86 5.38
CA GLU A 89 8.68 0.92 6.48
C GLU A 89 7.70 -0.22 6.10
N ALA A 90 6.92 -0.04 5.02
CA ALA A 90 5.98 -1.03 4.47
C ALA A 90 6.69 -2.21 3.77
#